data_AF-A0A3L6N6E7-F1
#
_entry.id   AF-A0A3L6N6E7-F1
#
_cell.length_a   1.000
_cell.length_b   1.000
_cell.length_c   1.000
_cell.angle_alpha   90.00
_cell.angle_beta   90.00
_cell.angle_gamma   90.00
#
_symmetry.space_group_name_H-M   'P 1'
#
loop_
_entity.id
_entity.type
_entity.pdbx_description
1 polymer ?
#
loop_
_entity_poly.entity_id
_entity_poly.type
_entity_poly.pdbx_seq_one_letter_code
_entity_poly.pdbx_strand_id
1 'polypeptide(L)'
;MKHPEKLEDLFQSCFESLWLEHLDLAKQEHMRTGLLKTFNKQEAEEILNAAQTSEIKLALNDVTKHAVEDLGAFGCPWFWVHDGKGNAEPFFGSDRFHYMWDYLDLPHRDLELQGLVSGKL
;
A
#
# COMPACT_ATOMS: atom_id res chain seq x y z
N MET A 1 17.84 0.36 0.66
CA MET A 1 16.84 -0.02 1.68
C MET A 1 17.35 -1.28 2.37
N LYS A 2 17.40 -1.35 3.71
CA LYS A 2 18.10 -2.45 4.42
C LYS A 2 17.32 -3.78 4.49
N HIS A 3 15.98 -3.74 4.48
CA HIS A 3 15.09 -4.90 4.61
C HIS A 3 13.92 -4.86 3.62
N PRO A 4 14.16 -4.78 2.30
CA PRO A 4 13.09 -4.71 1.30
C PRO A 4 12.14 -5.92 1.35
N GLU A 5 12.63 -7.09 1.76
CA GLU A 5 11.86 -8.33 1.94
C GLU A 5 10.82 -8.26 3.06
N LYS A 6 10.91 -7.27 3.94
CA LYS A 6 9.98 -7.06 5.07
C LYS A 6 8.93 -5.98 4.82
N LEU A 7 8.89 -5.41 3.62
CA LEU A 7 7.97 -4.31 3.30
C LEU A 7 6.50 -4.71 3.49
N GLU A 8 6.09 -5.87 2.98
CA GLU A 8 4.70 -6.34 3.08
C GLU A 8 4.30 -6.63 4.53
N ASP A 9 5.13 -7.37 5.26
CA ASP A 9 4.94 -7.65 6.70
C ASP A 9 4.80 -6.36 7.52
N LEU A 10 5.65 -5.37 7.25
CA LEU A 10 5.62 -4.07 7.92
C LEU A 10 4.37 -3.27 7.54
N PHE A 11 4.02 -3.24 6.25
CA PHE A 11 2.85 -2.53 5.76
C PHE A 11 1.58 -3.05 6.42
N GLN A 12 1.43 -4.38 6.49
CA GLN A 12 0.33 -5.02 7.21
C GLN A 12 0.34 -4.66 8.70
N SER A 13 1.48 -4.76 9.37
CA SER A 13 1.60 -4.43 10.80
C SER A 13 1.21 -2.98 11.11
N CYS A 14 1.62 -2.04 10.24
CA CYS A 14 1.20 -0.63 10.32
C CYS A 14 -0.31 -0.47 10.11
N PHE A 15 -0.89 -1.14 9.09
CA PHE A 15 -2.33 -1.07 8.83
C PHE A 15 -3.14 -1.63 10.00
N GLU A 16 -2.75 -2.76 10.57
CA GLU A 16 -3.42 -3.34 11.73
C GLU A 16 -3.33 -2.41 12.95
N SER A 17 -2.15 -1.85 13.20
CA SER A 17 -1.98 -0.89 14.30
C SER A 17 -2.79 0.39 14.12
N LEU A 18 -2.90 0.91 12.90
CA LEU A 18 -3.69 2.11 12.61
C LEU A 18 -5.20 1.83 12.65
N TRP A 19 -5.66 0.80 11.94
CA TRP A 19 -7.07 0.58 11.64
C TRP A 19 -7.79 -0.35 12.60
N LEU A 20 -7.09 -1.31 13.21
CA LEU A 20 -7.68 -2.26 14.15
C LEU A 20 -7.40 -1.89 15.60
N GLU A 21 -6.18 -1.41 15.89
CA GLU A 21 -5.75 -1.04 17.25
C GLU A 21 -5.93 0.45 17.54
N HIS A 22 -6.31 1.24 16.54
CA HIS A 22 -6.56 2.68 16.64
C HIS A 22 -5.37 3.49 17.18
N LEU A 23 -4.15 3.06 16.86
CA LEU A 23 -2.94 3.79 17.23
C LEU A 23 -2.67 4.93 16.24
N ASP A 24 -2.39 6.11 16.79
CA ASP A 24 -1.92 7.26 16.02
C ASP A 24 -0.45 7.06 15.62
N LEU A 25 -0.21 6.57 14.41
CA LEU A 25 1.13 6.29 13.88
C LEU A 25 1.96 7.55 13.58
N ALA A 26 1.40 8.76 13.68
CA ALA A 26 2.20 9.99 13.63
C ALA A 26 3.08 10.13 14.88
N LYS A 27 2.74 9.43 15.98
CA LYS A 27 3.56 9.39 17.19
C LYS A 27 4.62 8.30 17.09
N GLN A 28 5.87 8.67 17.36
CA GLN A 28 7.01 7.75 17.28
C GLN A 28 6.85 6.52 18.19
N GLU A 29 6.23 6.68 19.36
CA GLU A 29 5.95 5.58 20.30
C GLU A 29 5.00 4.52 19.71
N HIS A 30 3.96 4.96 18.99
CA HIS A 30 3.01 4.06 18.35
C HIS A 30 3.58 3.43 17.08
N MET A 31 4.32 4.20 16.28
CA MET A 31 5.05 3.66 15.14
C MET A 31 6.03 2.56 15.58
N ARG A 32 6.70 2.75 16.71
CA ARG A 32 7.56 1.73 17.31
C ARG A 32 6.79 0.46 17.68
N THR A 33 5.59 0.57 18.23
CA THR A 33 4.72 -0.58 18.51
C THR A 33 4.43 -1.37 17.24
N GLY A 34 4.10 -0.70 16.13
CA GLY A 34 3.90 -1.35 14.83
C GLY A 34 5.16 -2.03 14.29
N LEU A 35 6.31 -1.32 14.33
CA LEU A 35 7.60 -1.86 13.90
C LEU A 35 8.01 -3.12 14.67
N LEU A 36 7.76 -3.16 15.98
CA LEU A 36 8.14 -4.29 16.83
C LEU A 36 7.34 -5.58 16.56
N LYS A 37 6.27 -5.52 15.75
CA LYS A 37 5.57 -6.73 15.27
C LYS A 37 6.36 -7.45 14.18
N THR A 38 7.21 -6.74 13.44
CA THR A 38 7.97 -7.27 12.30
C THR A 38 9.47 -7.34 12.59
N PHE A 39 9.99 -6.37 13.35
CA PHE A 39 11.41 -6.16 13.58
C PHE A 39 11.77 -6.29 15.05
N ASN A 40 13.04 -6.59 15.32
CA ASN A 40 13.54 -6.54 16.69
C ASN A 40 13.73 -5.08 17.15
N LYS A 41 13.99 -4.90 18.45
CA LYS A 41 14.14 -3.56 19.05
C LYS A 41 15.25 -2.73 18.40
N GLN A 42 16.40 -3.32 18.08
CA GLN A 42 17.50 -2.59 17.47
C GLN A 42 17.12 -2.11 16.06
N GLU A 43 16.57 -3.00 15.24
CA GLU A 43 16.11 -2.70 13.88
C GLU A 43 15.03 -1.61 13.88
N ALA A 44 14.05 -1.69 14.79
CA ALA A 44 13.01 -0.69 14.92
C ALA A 44 13.57 0.71 15.24
N GLU A 45 14.55 0.82 16.15
CA GLU A 45 15.23 2.10 16.42
C GLU A 45 16.04 2.60 15.22
N GLU A 46 16.75 1.72 14.52
CA GLU A 46 17.49 2.08 13.31
C GLU A 46 16.56 2.63 12.23
N ILE A 47 15.41 2.00 12.01
CA ILE A 47 14.39 2.45 11.05
C ILE A 47 13.82 3.81 11.45
N LEU A 48 13.44 3.99 12.72
CA LEU A 48 12.91 5.27 13.21
C LEU A 48 13.91 6.41 13.07
N ASN A 49 15.18 6.16 13.37
CA ASN A 49 16.25 7.14 13.21
C ASN A 49 16.50 7.45 11.74
N ALA A 50 16.53 6.43 10.87
CA ALA A 50 16.71 6.61 9.43
C ALA A 50 15.58 7.43 8.80
N ALA A 51 14.33 7.22 9.23
CA ALA A 51 13.16 7.98 8.77
C ALA A 51 13.25 9.49 9.05
N GLN A 52 14.10 9.92 10.00
CA GLN A 52 14.31 11.33 10.28
C GLN A 52 15.35 12.00 9.38
N THR A 53 16.16 11.23 8.66
CA THR A 53 17.21 11.75 7.78
C THR A 53 16.61 12.51 6.58
N SER A 54 17.34 13.51 6.10
CA SER A 54 16.95 14.28 4.92
C SER A 54 16.86 13.40 3.67
N GLU A 55 17.77 12.44 3.52
CA GLU A 55 17.79 11.50 2.40
C GLU A 55 16.47 10.71 2.28
N ILE A 56 16.01 10.11 3.37
CA ILE A 56 14.76 9.32 3.35
C ILE A 56 13.53 10.22 3.14
N LYS A 57 13.51 11.42 3.74
CA LYS A 57 12.42 12.39 3.54
C LYS A 57 12.35 12.87 2.09
N LEU A 58 13.49 13.14 1.47
CA LEU A 58 13.57 13.51 0.06
C LEU A 58 13.11 12.35 -0.83
N ALA A 59 13.61 11.14 -0.61
CA ALA A 59 13.21 9.97 -1.38
C ALA A 59 11.69 9.71 -1.33
N LEU A 60 11.05 9.84 -0.16
CA LEU A 60 9.59 9.73 -0.01
C LEU A 60 8.85 10.81 -0.81
N ASN A 61 9.31 12.07 -0.72
CA ASN A 61 8.73 13.17 -1.47
C ASN A 61 8.89 12.99 -2.98
N ASP A 62 10.05 12.56 -3.45
CA ASP A 62 10.34 12.38 -4.87
C ASP A 62 9.46 11.28 -5.48
N VAL A 63 9.31 10.14 -4.78
CA VAL A 63 8.40 9.06 -5.24
C VAL A 63 6.94 9.52 -5.26
N THR A 64 6.51 10.26 -4.24
CA THR A 64 5.13 10.79 -4.18
C THR A 64 4.89 11.83 -5.28
N LYS A 65 5.87 12.71 -5.52
CA LYS A 65 5.82 13.73 -6.56
C LYS A 65 5.75 13.10 -7.95
N HIS A 66 6.55 12.08 -8.22
CA HIS A 66 6.48 11.32 -9.46
C HIS A 66 5.08 10.72 -9.68
N ALA A 67 4.50 10.09 -8.66
CA ALA A 67 3.15 9.54 -8.76
C ALA A 67 2.10 10.62 -9.10
N VAL A 68 2.19 11.81 -8.50
CA VAL A 68 1.21 12.89 -8.71
C VAL A 68 1.43 13.63 -10.02
N GLU A 69 2.65 14.15 -10.24
CA GLU A 69 2.94 15.07 -11.34
C GLU A 69 3.16 14.34 -12.66
N ASP A 70 3.83 13.19 -12.66
CA ASP A 70 4.18 12.48 -13.89
C ASP A 70 3.17 11.39 -14.24
N LEU A 71 2.64 10.67 -13.23
CA LEU A 71 1.68 9.57 -13.43
C LEU A 71 0.22 10.00 -13.25
N GLY A 72 -0.04 11.24 -12.80
CA GLY A 72 -1.39 11.79 -12.68
C GLY A 72 -2.21 11.25 -11.50
N ALA A 73 -1.56 10.68 -10.48
CA ALA A 73 -2.26 10.18 -9.30
C ALA A 73 -2.94 11.33 -8.54
N PHE A 74 -4.22 11.14 -8.22
CA PHE A 74 -5.04 12.11 -7.47
C PHE A 74 -5.59 11.55 -6.15
N GLY A 75 -5.23 10.31 -5.80
CA GLY A 75 -5.70 9.63 -4.60
C GLY A 75 -4.95 8.31 -4.34
N CYS A 76 -5.35 7.60 -3.28
CA CYS A 76 -4.79 6.30 -2.88
C CYS A 76 -5.93 5.31 -2.54
N PRO A 77 -5.83 4.01 -2.91
CA PRO A 77 -4.70 3.39 -3.64
C PRO A 77 -4.67 3.76 -5.13
N TRP A 78 -3.45 3.87 -5.66
CA TRP A 78 -3.15 4.13 -7.06
C TRP A 78 -2.19 3.06 -7.57
N PHE A 79 -2.53 2.44 -8.69
CA PHE A 79 -1.75 1.38 -9.31
C PHE A 79 -1.29 1.82 -10.69
N TRP A 80 0.01 1.71 -10.96
CA TRP A 80 0.59 1.86 -12.29
C TRP A 80 0.95 0.46 -12.79
N VAL A 81 0.12 -0.09 -13.68
CA VAL A 81 0.17 -1.51 -14.06
C VAL A 81 0.85 -1.65 -15.39
N HIS A 82 1.89 -2.50 -15.47
CA HIS A 82 2.60 -2.80 -16.71
C HIS A 82 2.13 -4.14 -17.29
N ASP A 83 1.88 -4.18 -18.60
CA ASP A 83 1.41 -5.38 -19.30
C ASP A 83 2.52 -6.37 -19.73
N GLY A 84 3.78 -6.01 -19.47
CA GLY A 84 4.96 -6.77 -19.91
C GLY A 84 5.28 -6.69 -21.41
N LYS A 85 4.45 -6.00 -22.21
CA LYS A 85 4.62 -5.73 -23.65
C LYS A 85 5.19 -4.32 -23.91
N GLY A 86 5.47 -3.58 -22.84
CA GLY A 86 6.04 -2.23 -22.88
C GLY A 86 5.01 -1.12 -22.65
N ASN A 87 3.74 -1.46 -22.39
CA ASN A 87 2.70 -0.50 -22.06
C ASN A 87 2.47 -0.47 -20.55
N ALA A 88 1.84 0.62 -20.08
CA ALA A 88 1.34 0.73 -18.71
C ALA A 88 0.10 1.61 -18.65
N GLU A 89 -0.82 1.31 -17.72
CA GLU A 89 -2.06 2.06 -17.50
C GLU A 89 -2.29 2.34 -15.99
N PRO A 90 -2.90 3.48 -15.64
CA PRO A 90 -3.26 3.82 -14.26
C PRO A 90 -4.62 3.26 -13.83
N PHE A 91 -4.70 2.82 -12.57
CA PHE A 91 -5.96 2.40 -11.93
C PHE A 91 -6.07 2.99 -10.51
N PHE A 92 -7.19 3.64 -10.22
CA PHE A 92 -7.49 4.25 -8.92
C PHE A 92 -8.56 3.49 -8.14
N GLY A 93 -8.31 3.22 -6.86
CA GLY A 93 -9.26 2.62 -5.93
C GLY A 93 -9.09 1.12 -5.73
N SER A 94 -9.58 0.61 -4.60
CA SER A 94 -9.55 -0.81 -4.22
C SER A 94 -10.66 -1.65 -4.87
N ASP A 95 -11.53 -1.03 -5.65
CA ASP A 95 -12.68 -1.61 -6.34
C ASP A 95 -12.43 -1.80 -7.85
N ARG A 96 -11.20 -1.58 -8.35
CA ARG A 96 -10.85 -1.64 -9.78
C ARG A 96 -9.97 -2.82 -10.20
N PHE A 97 -9.80 -3.83 -9.35
CA PHE A 97 -8.94 -4.97 -9.69
C PHE A 97 -9.39 -5.73 -10.95
N HIS A 98 -10.70 -5.81 -11.23
CA HIS A 98 -11.20 -6.43 -12.45
C HIS A 98 -10.73 -5.73 -13.73
N TYR A 99 -10.72 -4.39 -13.75
CA TYR A 99 -10.14 -3.64 -14.87
C TYR A 99 -8.62 -3.89 -15.04
N MET A 100 -7.89 -4.07 -13.93
CA MET A 100 -6.47 -4.43 -14.00
C MET A 100 -6.29 -5.84 -14.58
N TRP A 101 -7.15 -6.79 -14.22
CA TRP A 101 -7.11 -8.15 -14.75
C TRP A 101 -7.45 -8.19 -16.24
N ASP A 102 -8.47 -7.44 -16.68
CA ASP A 102 -8.79 -7.26 -18.11
C ASP A 102 -7.59 -6.70 -18.87
N TYR A 103 -6.96 -5.64 -18.35
CA TYR A 103 -5.78 -5.03 -18.98
C TYR A 103 -4.60 -6.00 -19.09
N LEU A 104 -4.44 -6.88 -18.10
CA LEU A 104 -3.37 -7.88 -18.04
C LEU A 104 -3.69 -9.19 -18.79
N ASP A 105 -4.84 -9.26 -19.48
CA ASP A 105 -5.34 -10.48 -20.13
C ASP A 105 -5.45 -11.69 -19.16
N LEU A 106 -5.75 -11.43 -17.88
CA LEU A 106 -5.85 -12.47 -16.84
C LEU A 106 -7.26 -13.08 -16.80
N PRO A 107 -7.39 -14.42 -16.73
CA PRO A 107 -8.69 -15.07 -16.65
C PRO A 107 -9.34 -14.78 -15.29
N HIS A 108 -10.53 -14.21 -15.31
CA HIS A 108 -11.34 -14.00 -14.13
C HIS A 108 -12.83 -14.12 -14.47
N ARG A 109 -13.68 -14.13 -13.43
CA ARG A 109 -15.13 -13.99 -13.57
C ARG A 109 -15.50 -12.58 -13.15
N ASP A 110 -16.22 -11.87 -14.00
CA ASP A 110 -16.72 -10.54 -13.70
C ASP A 110 -17.78 -10.57 -12.58
N LEU A 111 -18.16 -9.39 -12.07
CA LEU A 111 -19.15 -9.22 -11.00
C LEU A 111 -20.55 -9.67 -11.48
N GLU A 112 -20.94 -10.90 -11.10
CA GLU A 112 -22.27 -11.44 -11.34
C GLU A 112 -23.22 -11.11 -10.17
N LEU A 113 -24.34 -10.44 -10.47
CA LEU A 113 -25.43 -10.30 -9.50
C LEU A 113 -26.09 -11.67 -9.28
N GLN A 114 -25.99 -12.18 -8.06
CA GLN A 114 -26.79 -13.34 -7.66
C GLN A 114 -28.26 -12.90 -7.54
N GLY A 115 -29.17 -13.75 -8.02
CA GLY A 115 -30.61 -13.49 -7.94
C GLY A 115 -31.07 -13.24 -6.50
N LEU A 116 -32.24 -12.61 -6.35
CA LEU A 116 -32.84 -12.34 -5.04
C LEU A 116 -32.87 -13.61 -4.19
N VAL A 117 -32.25 -13.57 -3.00
CA VAL A 117 -32.45 -14.62 -2.00
C VAL A 117 -33.89 -14.48 -1.52
N SER A 118 -34.75 -15.36 -1.99
CA SER A 118 -36.15 -15.49 -1.56
C SER A 118 -36.19 -16.01 -0.12
N GLY A 119 -35.85 -15.17 0.85
CA GLY A 119 -35.88 -15.50 2.28
C GLY A 119 -36.17 -14.23 3.06
N LYS A 120 -37.16 -14.29 3.96
CA LYS A 120 -37.39 -13.19 4.91
C LYS A 120 -36.13 -13.01 5.76
N LEU A 121 -35.64 -11.78 5.83
CA LEU A 121 -34.72 -11.33 6.90
C LEU A 121 -35.34 -11.62 8.27
#